data_AF-A0AAD8V1U5-F1
#
_entry.id   AF-A0AAD8V1U5-F1
#
_cell.length_a   1.000
_cell.length_b   1.000
_cell.length_c   1.000
_cell.angle_alpha   90.00
_cell.angle_beta   90.00
_cell.angle_gamma   90.00
#
_symmetry.space_group_name_H-M   'P 1'
#
loop_
_entity.id
_entity.type
_entity.pdbx_description
1 polymer ?
#
loop_
_entity_poly.entity_id
_entity_poly.type
_entity_poly.pdbx_seq_one_letter_code
_entity_poly.pdbx_strand_id
1 'polypeptide(L)'
;MKGLLSFGLLAAPLVQGHYIFSQLFVDDKAAGGDYTYIRKNTNTYMPSFTSEIVNSPELRCNKGATSATAQTYTVAAGSKLGFKLWFNEFIEHPGPGIVYMSKAPGELNGYDGSGDWFKVFESGLCGSNPSVDTDWCTWQKDRIEFTLPAATPPGNYLVRVEHIAIHEGHVGKAQFYMECAHIKVTGNGAGTPGPLVKIPGMYKSTDPGIAYNKWTGNPAPYVIPGPAVWNGAAASSSSPDPVADDPATNTTTPSEPATSEPAAANPPANAPPSNSGASLYGQCGGQGWSGATTCAQGTCQQINQYYSQCA
;
A
#
# COMPACT_ATOMS: atom_id res chain seq x y z
N MET A 1 -6.67 63.24 -26.35
CA MET A 1 -6.35 61.82 -26.08
C MET A 1 -5.84 61.71 -24.65
N LYS A 2 -6.68 61.24 -23.72
CA LYS A 2 -6.26 60.88 -22.35
C LYS A 2 -6.10 59.37 -22.33
N GLY A 3 -4.86 58.89 -22.25
CA GLY A 3 -4.56 57.45 -22.15
C GLY A 3 -4.82 56.99 -20.72
N LEU A 4 -5.76 56.06 -20.54
CA LEU A 4 -5.85 55.27 -19.31
C LEU A 4 -4.79 54.16 -19.39
N LEU A 5 -3.82 54.19 -18.46
CA LEU A 5 -3.01 53.02 -18.15
C LEU A 5 -3.79 52.14 -17.17
N SER A 6 -4.30 51.01 -17.66
CA SER A 6 -4.82 49.93 -16.83
C SER A 6 -3.64 49.12 -16.27
N PHE A 7 -3.40 49.23 -14.96
CA PHE A 7 -2.57 48.27 -14.23
C PHE A 7 -3.38 46.97 -14.05
N GLY A 8 -3.04 45.94 -14.82
CA GLY A 8 -3.52 44.59 -14.59
C GLY A 8 -2.82 43.98 -13.38
N LEU A 9 -3.57 43.71 -12.31
CA LEU A 9 -3.08 42.96 -11.16
C LEU A 9 -2.92 41.49 -11.59
N LEU A 10 -1.68 41.04 -11.82
CA LEU A 10 -1.41 39.60 -11.94
C LEU A 10 -1.56 38.97 -10.54
N ALA A 11 -2.67 38.31 -10.29
CA ALA A 11 -2.80 37.38 -9.18
C ALA A 11 -2.02 36.10 -9.55
N ALA A 12 -0.87 35.87 -8.90
CA ALA A 12 -0.21 34.58 -8.98
C ALA A 12 -1.13 33.53 -8.31
N PRO A 13 -1.37 32.36 -8.92
CA PRO A 13 -2.08 31.30 -8.23
C PRO A 13 -1.25 30.86 -7.02
N LEU A 14 -1.82 30.98 -5.82
CA LEU A 14 -1.29 30.32 -4.64
C LEU A 14 -1.51 28.82 -4.85
N VAL A 15 -0.47 28.11 -5.33
CA VAL A 15 -0.47 26.65 -5.37
C VAL A 15 -0.35 26.18 -3.92
N GLN A 16 -1.45 25.76 -3.32
CA GLN A 16 -1.46 25.21 -1.97
C GLN A 16 -1.31 23.69 -2.06
N GLY A 17 -0.08 23.18 -1.99
CA GLY A 17 0.21 21.75 -2.13
C GLY A 17 -0.17 20.87 -0.93
N HIS A 18 -0.89 21.42 0.06
CA HIS A 18 -1.29 20.70 1.28
C HIS A 18 -2.68 20.07 1.11
N TYR A 19 -2.85 18.83 1.57
CA TYR A 19 -4.07 18.05 1.33
C TYR A 19 -4.44 17.16 2.52
N ILE A 20 -5.64 16.57 2.49
CA ILE A 20 -6.15 15.69 3.55
C ILE A 20 -6.97 14.53 2.96
N PHE A 21 -6.77 13.32 3.49
CA PHE A 21 -7.52 12.12 3.10
C PHE A 21 -8.85 12.03 3.86
N SER A 22 -9.95 12.42 3.25
CA SER A 22 -11.22 12.54 3.96
C SER A 22 -12.28 11.53 3.59
N GLN A 23 -12.16 10.89 2.44
CA GLN A 23 -13.20 10.03 1.91
C GLN A 23 -12.70 8.61 1.66
N LEU A 24 -13.43 7.62 2.18
CA LEU A 24 -13.18 6.21 1.92
C LEU A 24 -13.86 5.78 0.62
N PHE A 25 -13.09 5.12 -0.24
CA PHE A 25 -13.55 4.42 -1.44
C PHE A 25 -13.43 2.93 -1.24
N VAL A 26 -14.43 2.18 -1.71
CA VAL A 26 -14.42 0.72 -1.78
C VAL A 26 -14.83 0.33 -3.20
N ASP A 27 -14.01 -0.50 -3.86
CA ASP A 27 -14.25 -1.01 -5.21
C ASP A 27 -14.64 0.12 -6.20
N ASP A 28 -13.79 1.16 -6.24
CA ASP A 28 -13.91 2.35 -7.09
C ASP A 28 -15.10 3.28 -6.80
N LYS A 29 -15.84 3.05 -5.72
CA LYS A 29 -17.01 3.86 -5.33
C LYS A 29 -16.81 4.51 -3.98
N ALA A 30 -17.29 5.74 -3.83
CA ALA A 30 -17.34 6.39 -2.53
C ALA A 30 -18.23 5.57 -1.58
N ALA A 31 -17.67 5.13 -0.46
CA ALA A 31 -18.41 4.38 0.56
C ALA A 31 -19.38 5.26 1.35
N GLY A 32 -19.07 6.56 1.43
CA GLY A 32 -19.84 7.61 2.11
C GLY A 32 -19.25 8.98 1.77
N GLY A 33 -19.77 10.03 2.43
CA GLY A 33 -19.20 11.38 2.33
C GLY A 33 -17.92 11.52 3.16
N ASP A 34 -17.33 12.71 3.13
CA ASP A 34 -16.14 13.03 3.91
C ASP A 34 -16.33 12.75 5.41
N TYR A 35 -15.30 12.19 6.03
CA TYR A 35 -15.24 11.77 7.44
C TYR A 35 -16.35 10.81 7.89
N THR A 36 -17.11 10.20 6.97
CA THR A 36 -18.14 9.21 7.36
C THR A 36 -17.49 8.01 8.06
N TYR A 37 -16.40 7.50 7.49
CA TYR A 37 -15.66 6.33 7.98
C TYR A 37 -14.21 6.63 8.35
N ILE A 38 -13.76 7.88 8.15
CA ILE A 38 -12.41 8.35 8.48
C ILE A 38 -12.51 9.30 9.67
N ARG A 39 -11.66 9.11 10.67
CA ARG A 39 -11.62 9.98 11.85
C ARG A 39 -11.34 11.41 11.44
N LYS A 40 -12.15 12.34 11.92
CA LYS A 40 -11.91 13.76 11.68
C LYS A 40 -10.84 14.27 12.64
N ASN A 41 -9.78 14.84 12.10
CA ASN A 41 -8.74 15.51 12.88
C ASN A 41 -8.96 17.04 12.94
N THR A 42 -8.11 17.71 13.71
CA THR A 42 -8.11 19.17 13.91
C THR A 42 -6.98 19.89 13.16
N ASN A 43 -6.05 19.16 12.55
CA ASN A 43 -4.97 19.73 11.75
C ASN A 43 -5.44 20.17 10.35
N THR A 44 -6.65 19.77 9.95
CA THR A 44 -7.24 20.07 8.64
C THR A 44 -6.32 19.60 7.51
N TYR A 45 -6.13 20.38 6.46
CA TYR A 45 -5.22 20.03 5.36
C TYR A 45 -3.74 20.25 5.70
N MET A 46 -3.38 20.78 6.87
CA MET A 46 -1.98 21.03 7.20
C MET A 46 -1.22 19.72 7.49
N PRO A 47 0.06 19.62 7.09
CA PRO A 47 0.90 18.52 7.50
C PRO A 47 1.20 18.57 9.00
N SER A 48 1.60 17.44 9.56
CA SER A 48 2.35 17.39 10.81
C SER A 48 3.85 17.29 10.50
N PHE A 49 4.70 18.03 11.23
CA PHE A 49 6.14 17.98 10.99
C PHE A 49 6.82 16.89 11.82
N THR A 50 7.93 16.37 11.28
CA THR A 50 8.74 15.32 11.91
C THR A 50 9.03 15.60 13.40
N SER A 51 9.42 16.83 13.75
CA SER A 51 9.74 17.24 15.13
C SER A 51 8.56 17.16 16.10
N GLU A 52 7.33 17.22 15.59
CA GLU A 52 6.09 17.25 16.38
C GLU A 52 5.49 15.86 16.53
N ILE A 53 5.65 15.01 15.51
CA ILE A 53 4.78 13.86 15.32
C ILE A 53 5.44 12.50 15.59
N VAL A 54 6.73 12.31 15.28
CA VAL A 54 7.35 10.96 15.27
C VAL A 54 7.32 10.24 16.63
N ASN A 55 7.32 11.01 17.73
CA ASN A 55 7.24 10.47 19.10
C ASN A 55 5.88 10.73 19.76
N SER A 56 4.90 11.23 19.01
CA SER A 56 3.57 11.59 19.54
C SER A 56 2.54 10.49 19.25
N PRO A 57 1.60 10.21 20.17
CA PRO A 57 0.44 9.36 19.90
C PRO A 57 -0.38 9.81 18.69
N GLU A 58 -0.37 11.12 18.37
CA GLU A 58 -1.05 11.69 17.22
C GLU A 58 -0.50 11.14 15.88
N LEU A 59 0.69 10.53 15.85
CA LEU A 59 1.23 9.85 14.66
C LEU A 59 0.30 8.76 14.12
N ARG A 60 -0.51 8.16 15.00
CA ARG A 60 -1.45 7.10 14.63
C ARG A 60 -2.46 7.60 13.61
N CYS A 61 -3.19 8.66 13.94
CA CYS A 61 -4.39 9.05 13.20
C CYS A 61 -4.52 10.56 12.95
N ASN A 62 -3.46 11.34 13.15
CA ASN A 62 -3.41 12.81 13.03
C ASN A 62 -3.95 13.56 14.25
N LYS A 63 -3.54 14.83 14.37
CA LYS A 63 -3.75 15.70 15.53
C LYS A 63 -5.22 15.87 15.87
N GLY A 64 -5.61 15.44 17.06
CA GLY A 64 -6.97 15.59 17.57
C GLY A 64 -7.98 14.64 16.92
N ALA A 65 -7.52 13.64 16.16
CA ALA A 65 -8.37 12.59 15.65
C ALA A 65 -8.76 11.65 16.79
N THR A 66 -10.03 11.65 17.17
CA THR A 66 -10.54 10.79 18.25
C THR A 66 -11.31 9.60 17.70
N SER A 67 -11.37 8.53 18.49
CA SER A 67 -12.02 7.27 18.11
C SER A 67 -13.52 7.40 17.86
N ALA A 68 -14.20 8.41 18.42
CA ALA A 68 -15.66 8.57 18.34
C ALA A 68 -16.17 9.34 17.11
N THR A 69 -15.31 9.72 16.16
CA THR A 69 -15.69 10.63 15.05
C THR A 69 -16.05 9.92 13.75
N ALA A 70 -15.92 8.60 13.66
CA ALA A 70 -16.14 7.84 12.44
C ALA A 70 -17.12 6.68 12.68
N GLN A 71 -17.89 6.32 11.66
CA GLN A 71 -18.65 5.08 11.60
C GLN A 71 -17.74 3.94 11.14
N THR A 72 -18.16 2.69 11.32
CA THR A 72 -17.43 1.52 10.83
C THR A 72 -18.00 1.02 9.51
N TYR A 73 -17.18 0.92 8.48
CA TYR A 73 -17.57 0.35 7.19
C TYR A 73 -17.34 -1.17 7.17
N THR A 74 -18.34 -1.96 6.80
CA THR A 74 -18.17 -3.42 6.66
C THR A 74 -17.67 -3.75 5.25
N VAL A 75 -16.53 -4.45 5.15
CA VAL A 75 -15.87 -4.76 3.87
C VAL A 75 -15.36 -6.20 3.88
N ALA A 76 -15.40 -6.87 2.72
CA ALA A 76 -14.81 -8.20 2.57
C ALA A 76 -13.30 -8.11 2.39
N ALA A 77 -12.54 -9.05 2.98
CA ALA A 77 -11.14 -9.24 2.62
C ALA A 77 -11.03 -9.47 1.09
N GLY A 78 -10.04 -8.85 0.44
CA GLY A 78 -9.88 -8.86 -1.02
C GLY A 78 -10.46 -7.66 -1.75
N SER A 79 -11.33 -6.84 -1.11
CA SER A 79 -11.83 -5.61 -1.72
C SER A 79 -10.74 -4.56 -1.91
N LYS A 80 -10.88 -3.71 -2.93
CA LYS A 80 -10.03 -2.54 -3.12
C LYS A 80 -10.51 -1.41 -2.23
N LEU A 81 -9.61 -0.84 -1.43
CA LEU A 81 -9.86 0.31 -0.57
C LEU A 81 -9.05 1.51 -1.07
N GLY A 82 -9.64 2.70 -0.96
CA GLY A 82 -9.01 3.95 -1.37
C GLY A 82 -9.26 5.06 -0.36
N PHE A 83 -8.23 5.86 -0.09
CA PHE A 83 -8.33 7.09 0.70
C PHE A 83 -8.21 8.25 -0.26
N LYS A 84 -9.34 8.90 -0.57
CA LYS A 84 -9.41 10.04 -1.49
C LYS A 84 -9.21 11.36 -0.76
N LEU A 85 -8.51 12.29 -1.42
CA LEU A 85 -8.30 13.65 -0.95
C LEU A 85 -9.57 14.51 -1.02
N TRP A 86 -9.73 15.43 -0.06
CA TRP A 86 -10.78 16.46 -0.09
C TRP A 86 -10.61 17.37 -1.31
N PHE A 87 -11.68 18.05 -1.69
CA PHE A 87 -11.72 19.17 -2.66
C PHE A 87 -11.29 18.77 -4.08
N ASN A 88 -11.25 17.47 -4.38
CA ASN A 88 -10.71 16.94 -5.63
C ASN A 88 -9.27 17.38 -5.88
N GLU A 89 -8.50 17.55 -4.81
CA GLU A 89 -7.07 17.84 -4.86
C GLU A 89 -6.27 16.62 -5.31
N PHE A 90 -5.01 16.88 -5.66
CA PHE A 90 -4.02 15.87 -5.98
C PHE A 90 -2.87 15.89 -4.97
N ILE A 91 -2.17 14.76 -4.86
CA ILE A 91 -0.89 14.70 -4.13
C ILE A 91 0.17 15.43 -4.97
N GLU A 92 0.55 16.63 -4.53
CA GLU A 92 1.53 17.51 -5.21
C GLU A 92 2.84 17.65 -4.43
N HIS A 93 3.16 16.66 -3.61
CA HIS A 93 4.48 16.55 -2.99
C HIS A 93 5.12 15.20 -3.31
N PRO A 94 6.44 15.15 -3.56
CA PRO A 94 7.17 13.90 -3.70
C PRO A 94 7.19 13.16 -2.36
N GLY A 95 6.90 11.86 -2.38
CA GLY A 95 6.84 11.05 -1.17
C GLY A 95 6.17 9.69 -1.35
N PRO A 96 6.44 8.72 -0.45
CA PRO A 96 5.78 7.44 -0.52
C PRO A 96 4.34 7.53 0.01
N GLY A 97 3.48 6.66 -0.52
CA GLY A 97 2.18 6.34 0.05
C GLY A 97 2.27 5.03 0.83
N ILE A 98 1.76 4.98 2.04
CA ILE A 98 1.87 3.81 2.93
C ILE A 98 0.53 3.55 3.60
N VAL A 99 0.15 2.28 3.74
CA VAL A 99 -1.04 1.89 4.51
C VAL A 99 -0.69 0.85 5.55
N TYR A 100 -1.17 1.09 6.77
CA TYR A 100 -1.06 0.19 7.90
C TYR A 100 -2.44 -0.22 8.40
N MET A 101 -2.51 -1.39 9.02
CA MET A 101 -3.71 -1.87 9.70
C MET A 101 -3.40 -2.25 11.13
N SER A 102 -4.37 -2.06 12.02
CA SER A 102 -4.30 -2.51 13.40
C SER A 102 -5.63 -3.10 13.84
N LYS A 103 -5.59 -4.34 14.34
CA LYS A 103 -6.79 -5.05 14.80
C LYS A 103 -7.21 -4.49 16.16
N ALA A 104 -8.44 -4.03 16.25
CA ALA A 104 -9.01 -3.58 17.52
C ALA A 104 -9.33 -4.79 18.42
N PRO A 105 -9.12 -4.67 19.74
CA PRO A 105 -9.54 -5.71 20.70
C PRO A 105 -11.07 -5.74 20.89
N GLY A 106 -11.81 -4.78 20.33
CA GLY A 106 -13.26 -4.64 20.44
C GLY A 106 -13.81 -3.62 19.45
N GLU A 107 -14.74 -2.78 19.89
CA GLU A 107 -15.33 -1.72 19.07
C GLU A 107 -14.35 -0.58 18.78
N LEU A 108 -14.38 -0.06 17.55
CA LEU A 108 -13.41 0.95 17.09
C LEU A 108 -13.60 2.33 17.75
N ASN A 109 -14.81 2.63 18.23
CA ASN A 109 -15.09 3.85 18.97
C ASN A 109 -14.37 3.93 20.33
N GLY A 110 -13.94 2.78 20.87
CA GLY A 110 -13.15 2.70 22.10
C GLY A 110 -11.66 2.46 21.88
N TYR A 111 -11.21 2.32 20.63
CA TYR A 111 -9.85 1.90 20.31
C TYR A 111 -9.00 3.08 19.81
N ASP A 112 -7.93 3.43 20.52
CA ASP A 112 -7.05 4.57 20.21
C ASP A 112 -5.89 4.22 19.25
N GLY A 113 -5.78 2.96 18.83
CA GLY A 113 -4.67 2.49 17.99
C GLY A 113 -3.39 2.14 18.74
N SER A 114 -3.43 1.97 20.07
CA SER A 114 -2.25 1.58 20.88
C SER A 114 -1.79 0.12 20.71
N GLY A 115 -2.55 -0.68 19.97
CA GLY A 115 -2.19 -2.06 19.66
C GLY A 115 -1.09 -2.18 18.62
N ASP A 116 -0.96 -3.36 18.05
CA ASP A 116 0.06 -3.65 17.05
C ASP A 116 -0.42 -3.24 15.65
N TRP A 117 0.50 -2.68 14.87
CA TRP A 117 0.28 -2.29 13.48
C TRP A 117 1.11 -3.17 12.56
N PHE A 118 0.57 -3.45 11.37
CA PHE A 118 1.30 -4.10 10.28
C PHE A 118 1.08 -3.31 8.99
N LYS A 119 2.10 -3.26 8.14
CA LYS A 119 2.02 -2.61 6.83
C LYS A 119 1.29 -3.53 5.85
N VAL A 120 0.32 -3.01 5.12
CA VAL A 120 -0.43 -3.77 4.09
C VAL A 120 -0.18 -3.26 2.68
N PHE A 121 0.38 -2.06 2.55
CA PHE A 121 0.71 -1.45 1.28
C PHE A 121 1.80 -0.41 1.45
N GLU A 122 2.64 -0.31 0.43
CA GLU A 122 3.49 0.85 0.20
C GLU A 122 3.63 1.12 -1.29
N SER A 123 3.92 2.37 -1.61
CA SER A 123 4.19 2.84 -2.95
C SER A 123 5.27 3.90 -2.88
N GLY A 124 6.34 3.73 -3.65
CA GLY A 124 7.49 4.63 -3.72
C GLY A 124 7.63 5.24 -5.11
N LEU A 125 8.79 5.01 -5.72
CA LEU A 125 9.06 5.45 -7.09
C LEU A 125 8.46 4.50 -8.12
N CYS A 126 7.82 5.07 -9.13
CA CYS A 126 7.45 4.42 -10.39
C CYS A 126 8.46 4.74 -11.50
N GLY A 127 9.18 5.87 -11.36
CA GLY A 127 10.36 6.19 -12.15
C GLY A 127 11.64 5.70 -11.49
N SER A 128 12.76 6.35 -11.82
CA SER A 128 14.10 5.94 -11.37
C SER A 128 14.81 6.98 -10.51
N ASN A 129 14.29 8.21 -10.47
CA ASN A 129 14.96 9.34 -9.85
C ASN A 129 14.10 9.99 -8.74
N PRO A 130 14.43 9.79 -7.45
CA PRO A 130 13.70 10.41 -6.33
C PRO A 130 13.78 11.95 -6.28
N SER A 131 14.69 12.58 -7.03
CA SER A 131 14.74 14.03 -7.19
C SER A 131 13.64 14.56 -8.13
N VAL A 132 13.07 13.71 -8.99
CA VAL A 132 12.03 14.07 -9.95
C VAL A 132 10.66 13.79 -9.32
N ASP A 133 9.84 14.83 -9.18
CA ASP A 133 8.56 14.71 -8.48
C ASP A 133 7.59 13.77 -9.20
N THR A 134 7.58 13.77 -10.53
CA THR A 134 6.75 12.88 -11.37
C THR A 134 7.17 11.42 -11.34
N ASP A 135 8.36 11.11 -10.80
CA ASP A 135 8.81 9.72 -10.66
C ASP A 135 8.16 9.02 -9.48
N TRP A 136 7.48 9.74 -8.58
CA TRP A 136 6.74 9.17 -7.46
C TRP A 136 5.38 8.63 -7.93
N CYS A 137 5.08 7.38 -7.59
CA CYS A 137 3.81 6.74 -7.99
C CYS A 137 2.57 7.47 -7.44
N THR A 138 2.72 8.19 -6.33
CA THR A 138 1.70 8.99 -5.68
C THR A 138 1.48 10.35 -6.34
N TRP A 139 2.43 10.82 -7.15
CA TRP A 139 2.36 12.14 -7.78
C TRP A 139 1.12 12.28 -8.64
N GLN A 140 0.39 13.39 -8.45
CA GLN A 140 -0.84 13.71 -9.17
C GLN A 140 -1.93 12.63 -9.04
N LYS A 141 -1.89 11.83 -7.96
CA LYS A 141 -2.99 10.96 -7.58
C LYS A 141 -3.93 11.70 -6.66
N ASP A 142 -5.23 11.51 -6.84
CA ASP A 142 -6.27 12.07 -5.97
C ASP A 142 -6.55 11.18 -4.75
N ARG A 143 -5.82 10.07 -4.61
CA ARG A 143 -6.02 9.03 -3.60
C ARG A 143 -4.83 8.09 -3.46
N ILE A 144 -4.74 7.41 -2.31
CA ILE A 144 -3.91 6.22 -2.13
C ILE A 144 -4.84 5.00 -2.07
N GLU A 145 -4.56 4.00 -2.91
CA GLU A 145 -5.37 2.79 -3.03
C GLU A 145 -4.55 1.55 -2.78
N PHE A 146 -5.20 0.54 -2.20
CA PHE A 146 -4.62 -0.77 -1.97
C PHE A 146 -5.71 -1.84 -2.03
N THR A 147 -5.32 -3.08 -2.29
CA THR A 147 -6.22 -4.22 -2.14
C THR A 147 -6.06 -4.77 -0.72
N LEU A 148 -7.16 -4.85 0.03
CA LEU A 148 -7.15 -5.48 1.34
C LEU A 148 -6.72 -6.94 1.17
N PRO A 149 -5.64 -7.42 1.80
CA PRO A 149 -5.18 -8.79 1.57
C PRO A 149 -6.30 -9.81 1.85
N ALA A 150 -6.54 -10.74 0.92
CA ALA A 150 -7.61 -11.74 1.07
C ALA A 150 -7.44 -12.63 2.31
N ALA A 151 -6.19 -12.79 2.77
CA ALA A 151 -5.86 -13.52 3.99
C ALA A 151 -6.13 -12.76 5.29
N THR A 152 -6.54 -11.48 5.23
CA THR A 152 -6.79 -10.66 6.43
C THR A 152 -7.85 -11.31 7.32
N PRO A 153 -7.53 -11.61 8.59
CA PRO A 153 -8.50 -12.21 9.49
C PRO A 153 -9.71 -11.31 9.71
N PRO A 154 -10.93 -11.87 9.83
CA PRO A 154 -12.11 -11.07 10.13
C PRO A 154 -11.96 -10.34 11.48
N GLY A 155 -12.59 -9.17 11.57
CA GLY A 155 -12.58 -8.35 12.78
C GLY A 155 -12.63 -6.85 12.50
N ASN A 156 -12.59 -6.06 13.58
CA ASN A 156 -12.56 -4.61 13.51
C ASN A 156 -11.11 -4.13 13.37
N TYR A 157 -10.85 -3.21 12.45
CA TYR A 157 -9.52 -2.65 12.19
C TYR A 157 -9.56 -1.13 12.06
N LEU A 158 -8.51 -0.49 12.58
CA LEU A 158 -8.09 0.80 12.06
C LEU A 158 -7.24 0.58 10.82
N VAL A 159 -7.50 1.36 9.78
CA VAL A 159 -6.68 1.42 8.58
C VAL A 159 -6.08 2.82 8.51
N ARG A 160 -4.77 2.92 8.66
CA ARG A 160 -4.03 4.18 8.64
C ARG A 160 -3.42 4.37 7.26
N VAL A 161 -3.88 5.39 6.54
CA VAL A 161 -3.19 5.89 5.34
C VAL A 161 -2.15 6.92 5.75
N GLU A 162 -1.04 6.98 5.04
CA GLU A 162 0.00 7.98 5.22
C GLU A 162 0.64 8.34 3.88
N HIS A 163 0.87 9.63 3.68
CA HIS A 163 1.81 10.15 2.70
C HIS A 163 2.89 10.96 3.44
N ILE A 164 4.17 10.71 3.13
CA ILE A 164 5.30 11.43 3.72
C ILE A 164 5.93 12.31 2.65
N ALA A 165 5.62 13.60 2.67
CA ALA A 165 6.22 14.55 1.75
C ALA A 165 7.67 14.86 2.17
N ILE A 166 8.62 14.58 1.26
CA ILE A 166 10.07 14.62 1.53
C ILE A 166 10.78 15.86 1.01
N HIS A 167 10.06 16.83 0.43
CA HIS A 167 10.66 18.01 -0.18
C HIS A 167 11.46 18.87 0.81
N GLU A 168 11.13 18.87 2.11
CA GLU A 168 11.94 19.49 3.17
C GLU A 168 12.61 18.47 4.12
N GLY A 169 12.70 17.18 3.74
CA GLY A 169 13.25 16.12 4.60
C GLY A 169 14.70 16.39 5.04
N HIS A 170 15.53 16.86 4.13
CA HIS A 170 16.94 17.21 4.36
C HIS A 170 17.20 18.28 5.43
N VAL A 171 16.20 19.08 5.80
CA VAL A 171 16.27 20.08 6.88
C VAL A 171 15.43 19.66 8.10
N GLY A 172 15.08 18.38 8.20
CA GLY A 172 14.31 17.84 9.33
C GLY A 172 12.83 18.21 9.32
N LYS A 173 12.30 18.69 8.19
CA LYS A 173 10.92 19.16 8.05
C LYS A 173 10.11 18.27 7.09
N ALA A 174 10.40 16.98 7.02
CA ALA A 174 9.49 16.05 6.33
C ALA A 174 8.09 16.15 6.94
N GLN A 175 7.10 16.09 6.05
CA GLN A 175 5.71 16.43 6.31
C GLN A 175 4.85 15.17 6.23
N PHE A 176 4.08 14.93 7.28
CA PHE A 176 3.23 13.76 7.41
C PHE A 176 1.77 14.13 7.18
N TYR A 177 1.13 13.44 6.23
CA TYR A 177 -0.30 13.50 5.95
C TYR A 177 -0.87 12.11 6.21
N MET A 178 -1.58 11.93 7.32
CA MET A 178 -2.06 10.61 7.75
C MET A 178 -3.49 10.69 8.23
N GLU A 179 -4.27 9.64 8.05
CA GLU A 179 -5.64 9.54 8.55
C GLU A 179 -6.00 8.09 8.86
N CYS A 180 -7.00 7.87 9.73
CA CYS A 180 -7.45 6.53 10.09
C CYS A 180 -8.91 6.28 9.71
N ALA A 181 -9.16 5.25 8.89
CA ALA A 181 -10.49 4.71 8.68
C ALA A 181 -10.84 3.61 9.69
N HIS A 182 -12.14 3.46 9.93
CA HIS A 182 -12.72 2.34 10.68
C HIS A 182 -13.32 1.32 9.71
N ILE A 183 -12.83 0.08 9.74
CA ILE A 183 -13.42 -1.00 8.95
C ILE A 183 -13.71 -2.24 9.79
N LYS A 184 -14.74 -2.99 9.41
CA LYS A 184 -15.01 -4.35 9.86
C LYS A 184 -14.77 -5.30 8.69
N VAL A 185 -13.68 -6.05 8.77
CA VAL A 185 -13.31 -7.05 7.77
C VAL A 185 -14.17 -8.30 7.96
N THR A 186 -14.77 -8.77 6.87
CA THR A 186 -15.49 -10.04 6.77
C THR A 186 -14.79 -11.02 5.84
N GLY A 187 -15.23 -12.27 5.85
CA GLY A 187 -14.62 -13.37 5.09
C GLY A 187 -13.90 -14.37 5.99
N ASN A 188 -13.15 -15.28 5.36
CA ASN A 188 -12.51 -16.43 6.01
C ASN A 188 -10.98 -16.33 6.01
N GLY A 189 -10.43 -15.12 5.89
CA GLY A 189 -8.98 -14.91 5.96
C GLY A 189 -8.41 -15.51 7.25
N ALA A 190 -7.33 -16.27 7.13
CA ALA A 190 -6.68 -16.97 8.24
C ALA A 190 -5.17 -16.67 8.33
N GLY A 191 -4.73 -15.59 7.67
CA GLY A 191 -3.34 -15.16 7.70
C GLY A 191 -2.90 -14.64 9.07
N THR A 192 -1.59 -14.51 9.26
CA THR A 192 -1.01 -13.95 10.49
C THR A 192 -0.31 -12.64 10.15
N PRO A 193 -0.92 -11.48 10.43
CA PRO A 193 -0.34 -10.19 10.10
C PRO A 193 1.04 -9.97 10.73
N GLY A 194 1.99 -9.47 9.93
CA GLY A 194 3.32 -9.10 10.39
C GLY A 194 4.24 -8.67 9.25
N PRO A 195 5.41 -8.08 9.55
CA PRO A 195 5.94 -7.78 10.88
C PRO A 195 5.09 -6.76 11.66
N LEU A 196 5.02 -6.94 12.99
CA LEU A 196 4.25 -6.08 13.88
C LEU A 196 5.11 -4.95 14.46
N VAL A 197 4.55 -3.74 14.55
CA VAL A 197 5.21 -2.54 15.08
C VAL A 197 4.27 -1.69 15.93
N LYS A 198 4.82 -0.74 16.67
CA LYS A 198 4.06 0.29 17.40
C LYS A 198 4.12 1.65 16.68
N ILE A 199 2.99 2.36 16.71
CA ILE A 199 2.88 3.75 16.27
C ILE A 199 2.41 4.57 17.48
N PRO A 200 3.17 5.55 17.99
CA PRO A 200 4.57 5.85 17.66
C PRO A 200 5.57 4.76 18.11
N GLY A 201 6.81 4.87 17.64
CA GLY A 201 7.93 3.98 18.01
C GLY A 201 8.67 3.36 16.82
N MET A 202 7.99 3.20 15.68
CA MET A 202 8.60 2.62 14.48
C MET A 202 9.43 3.59 13.62
N TYR A 203 9.17 4.89 13.71
CA TYR A 203 9.87 5.92 12.95
C TYR A 203 10.85 6.69 13.83
N LYS A 204 11.97 7.09 13.23
CA LYS A 204 12.91 8.07 13.78
C LYS A 204 12.98 9.27 12.85
N SER A 205 13.18 10.46 13.40
CA SER A 205 13.39 11.67 12.61
C SER A 205 14.60 11.58 11.68
N THR A 206 15.54 10.69 11.98
CA THR A 206 16.77 10.44 11.22
C THR A 206 16.67 9.25 10.27
N ASP A 207 15.51 8.59 10.13
CA ASP A 207 15.39 7.49 9.18
C ASP A 207 15.69 7.99 7.76
N PRO A 208 16.41 7.23 6.92
CA PRO A 208 16.90 7.71 5.63
C PRO A 208 15.77 8.09 4.67
N GLY A 209 14.57 7.49 4.80
CA GLY A 209 13.38 7.86 4.04
C GLY A 209 12.64 9.11 4.54
N ILE A 210 12.94 9.57 5.77
CA ILE A 210 12.32 10.74 6.43
C ILE A 210 13.27 11.95 6.35
N ALA A 211 14.52 11.81 6.82
CA ALA A 211 15.58 12.83 6.70
C ALA A 211 16.23 12.85 5.31
N TYR A 212 15.42 12.71 4.26
CA TYR A 212 15.89 12.46 2.91
C TYR A 212 16.28 13.75 2.17
N ASN A 213 17.40 13.72 1.45
CA ASN A 213 17.84 14.84 0.60
C ASN A 213 17.66 14.54 -0.89
N LYS A 214 16.54 15.04 -1.44
CA LYS A 214 16.21 14.95 -2.86
C LYS A 214 16.85 16.03 -3.74
N TRP A 215 17.48 17.05 -3.15
CA TRP A 215 17.97 18.23 -3.90
C TRP A 215 19.43 18.11 -4.32
N THR A 216 20.06 16.96 -4.12
CA THR A 216 21.43 16.71 -4.56
C THR A 216 21.44 16.23 -6.02
N GLY A 217 22.55 16.47 -6.72
CA GLY A 217 22.74 15.97 -8.10
C GLY A 217 22.91 14.45 -8.20
N ASN A 218 23.09 13.76 -7.09
CA ASN A 218 23.17 12.31 -7.00
C ASN A 218 22.50 11.85 -5.69
N PRO A 219 21.16 11.77 -5.65
CA PRO A 219 20.44 11.39 -4.44
C PRO A 219 20.69 9.91 -4.11
N ALA A 220 20.70 9.58 -2.81
CA ALA A 220 20.76 8.17 -2.39
C ALA A 220 19.51 7.42 -2.88
N PRO A 221 19.56 6.09 -3.09
CA PRO A 221 18.34 5.31 -3.31
C PRO A 221 17.32 5.55 -2.20
N TYR A 222 16.06 5.74 -2.57
CA TYR A 222 15.01 5.98 -1.58
C TYR A 222 14.63 4.68 -0.85
N VAL A 223 14.60 4.73 0.48
CA VAL A 223 14.16 3.62 1.33
C VAL A 223 12.85 4.02 2.00
N ILE A 224 11.76 3.29 1.71
CA ILE A 224 10.46 3.54 2.34
C ILE A 224 10.58 3.21 3.84
N PRO A 225 10.18 4.12 4.75
CA PRO A 225 10.29 3.88 6.18
C PRO A 225 9.31 2.81 6.69
N GLY A 226 9.62 2.22 7.84
CA GLY A 226 8.78 1.24 8.53
C GLY A 226 9.07 -0.22 8.16
N PRO A 227 8.27 -1.18 8.66
CA PRO A 227 8.46 -2.61 8.42
C PRO A 227 8.18 -2.98 6.97
N ALA A 228 8.52 -4.22 6.59
CA ALA A 228 8.10 -4.78 5.30
C ALA A 228 6.56 -4.88 5.20
N VAL A 229 6.04 -4.85 3.97
CA VAL A 229 4.63 -5.14 3.69
C VAL A 229 4.31 -6.59 4.06
N TRP A 230 3.21 -6.80 4.76
CA TRP A 230 2.68 -8.13 5.02
C TRP A 230 2.17 -8.75 3.71
N ASN A 231 2.76 -9.88 3.32
CA ASN A 231 2.46 -10.58 2.07
C ASN A 231 1.21 -11.48 2.12
N GLY A 232 0.42 -11.43 3.21
CA GLY A 232 -0.78 -12.26 3.36
C GLY A 232 -0.51 -13.71 3.79
N ALA A 233 0.74 -14.08 4.10
CA ALA A 233 1.05 -15.43 4.54
C ALA A 233 0.48 -15.75 5.94
N ALA A 234 0.15 -17.02 6.18
CA ALA A 234 0.11 -17.56 7.53
C ALA A 234 1.54 -17.56 8.09
N ALA A 235 1.72 -17.28 9.38
CA ALA A 235 3.06 -17.26 9.97
C ALA A 235 3.74 -18.62 9.76
N SER A 236 4.77 -18.67 8.92
CA SER A 236 5.73 -19.78 8.95
C SER A 236 6.57 -19.58 10.20
N SER A 237 6.42 -20.45 11.20
CA SER A 237 7.33 -20.51 12.33
C SER A 237 8.69 -21.02 11.83
N SER A 238 9.52 -20.13 11.32
CA SER A 238 10.95 -20.40 11.11
C SER A 238 11.74 -19.57 12.11
N SER A 239 11.96 -20.14 13.29
CA SER A 239 13.11 -19.77 14.11
C SER A 239 14.41 -20.07 13.32
N PRO A 240 15.46 -19.25 13.45
CA PRO A 240 16.74 -19.53 12.81
C PRO A 240 17.47 -20.60 13.64
N ASP A 241 17.61 -21.82 13.10
CA ASP A 241 18.61 -22.76 13.61
C ASP A 241 20.01 -22.30 13.16
N PRO A 242 21.05 -22.48 14.00
CA PRO A 242 22.37 -21.96 13.74
C PRO A 242 23.12 -22.79 12.70
N VAL A 243 23.86 -22.07 11.87
CA VAL A 243 24.76 -22.58 10.82
C VAL A 243 25.93 -23.33 11.44
N ALA A 244 26.26 -24.51 10.91
CA ALA A 244 27.57 -25.15 11.05
C ALA A 244 28.00 -25.73 9.68
N ASP A 245 29.14 -25.23 9.19
CA ASP A 245 29.94 -25.65 8.02
C ASP A 245 30.46 -27.11 8.16
N ASP A 246 30.27 -28.03 7.20
CA ASP A 246 31.12 -28.39 6.02
C ASP A 246 31.79 -29.79 6.23
N PRO A 247 32.44 -30.53 5.28
CA PRO A 247 32.30 -30.73 3.82
C PRO A 247 32.00 -32.21 3.38
N ALA A 248 31.91 -32.39 2.05
CA ALA A 248 31.58 -33.57 1.22
C ALA A 248 32.42 -34.87 1.34
N THR A 249 31.84 -36.04 0.97
CA THR A 249 32.11 -36.83 -0.29
C THR A 249 31.61 -38.31 -0.29
N ASN A 250 31.06 -38.71 -1.45
CA ASN A 250 31.15 -39.98 -2.21
C ASN A 250 30.61 -41.36 -1.71
N THR A 251 29.58 -41.81 -2.45
CA THR A 251 29.43 -43.09 -3.23
C THR A 251 29.43 -44.45 -2.51
N THR A 252 28.30 -45.19 -2.59
CA THR A 252 28.15 -46.53 -3.25
C THR A 252 26.75 -47.12 -3.03
N THR A 253 26.14 -47.68 -4.09
CA THR A 253 24.92 -48.53 -4.09
C THR A 253 25.36 -50.00 -4.08
N PRO A 254 24.55 -50.97 -3.58
CA PRO A 254 23.67 -51.71 -4.50
C PRO A 254 22.34 -52.30 -3.93
N SER A 255 21.36 -52.35 -4.83
CA SER A 255 20.29 -53.37 -5.06
C SER A 255 19.07 -53.55 -4.13
N GLU A 256 17.92 -53.59 -4.81
CA GLU A 256 16.51 -53.76 -4.41
C GLU A 256 16.11 -55.27 -4.29
N PRO A 257 14.92 -55.66 -3.77
CA PRO A 257 13.66 -55.53 -4.55
C PRO A 257 12.34 -55.26 -3.77
N ALA A 258 11.51 -54.40 -4.39
CA ALA A 258 10.09 -54.52 -4.77
C ALA A 258 8.90 -54.56 -3.77
N THR A 259 7.82 -53.91 -4.26
CA THR A 259 6.37 -53.86 -3.89
C THR A 259 5.95 -52.83 -2.82
N SER A 260 4.96 -51.93 -3.00
CA SER A 260 3.87 -51.77 -3.99
C SER A 260 3.32 -50.31 -4.05
N GLU A 261 2.93 -49.91 -5.27
CA GLU A 261 2.23 -48.72 -5.85
C GLU A 261 0.96 -48.15 -5.10
N PRO A 262 0.31 -47.01 -5.47
CA PRO A 262 0.64 -45.86 -6.36
C PRO A 262 0.51 -44.45 -5.71
N ALA A 263 1.15 -43.42 -6.31
CA ALA A 263 0.48 -42.15 -6.64
C ALA A 263 1.37 -41.20 -7.48
N ALA A 264 0.94 -41.03 -8.73
CA ALA A 264 1.06 -39.87 -9.63
C ALA A 264 2.39 -39.07 -9.69
N ALA A 265 3.08 -39.30 -10.80
CA ALA A 265 4.25 -38.60 -11.30
C ALA A 265 3.97 -37.15 -11.74
N ASN A 266 4.95 -36.26 -11.54
CA ASN A 266 5.28 -35.21 -12.52
C ASN A 266 5.86 -35.90 -13.76
N PRO A 267 5.54 -35.50 -15.01
CA PRO A 267 6.28 -34.41 -15.68
C PRO A 267 5.46 -33.77 -16.86
N PRO A 268 6.01 -33.04 -17.87
CA PRO A 268 7.24 -32.25 -18.02
C PRO A 268 6.97 -30.80 -18.52
N ALA A 269 8.05 -30.02 -18.68
CA ALA A 269 8.08 -28.84 -19.56
C ALA A 269 7.75 -29.22 -21.01
N ASN A 270 7.07 -28.30 -21.72
CA ASN A 270 6.58 -28.39 -23.11
C ASN A 270 5.41 -29.37 -23.33
N ALA A 271 4.20 -28.93 -22.98
CA ALA A 271 2.95 -29.45 -23.51
C ALA A 271 2.23 -28.36 -24.35
N PRO A 272 1.57 -28.71 -25.48
CA PRO A 272 0.72 -27.78 -26.23
C PRO A 272 -0.50 -27.38 -25.38
N PRO A 273 -1.11 -26.20 -25.60
CA PRO A 273 -2.13 -25.68 -24.69
C PRO A 273 -3.34 -26.60 -24.66
N SER A 274 -3.72 -27.03 -23.46
CA SER A 274 -4.97 -27.74 -23.22
C SER A 274 -6.14 -26.84 -23.58
N ASN A 275 -7.13 -27.39 -24.28
CA ASN A 275 -8.35 -26.75 -24.80
C ASN A 275 -9.33 -26.21 -23.73
N SER A 276 -8.84 -25.82 -22.57
CA SER A 276 -9.54 -25.06 -21.55
C SER A 276 -8.99 -23.64 -21.63
N GLY A 277 -9.65 -22.77 -22.41
CA GLY A 277 -9.25 -21.36 -22.53
C GLY A 277 -9.06 -20.69 -21.16
N ALA A 278 -8.38 -19.54 -21.14
CA ALA A 278 -8.19 -18.76 -19.92
C ALA A 278 -9.55 -18.47 -19.24
N SER A 279 -9.57 -18.48 -17.90
CA SER A 279 -10.77 -18.14 -17.12
C SER A 279 -11.25 -16.73 -17.48
N LEU A 280 -12.51 -16.39 -17.14
CA LEU A 280 -12.97 -15.01 -17.23
C LEU A 280 -11.98 -14.10 -16.47
N TYR A 281 -11.58 -13.00 -17.11
CA TYR A 281 -10.51 -12.09 -16.68
C TYR A 281 -9.08 -12.64 -16.67
N GLY A 282 -8.84 -13.86 -17.14
CA GLY A 282 -7.52 -14.44 -17.34
C GLY A 282 -6.83 -13.89 -18.59
N GLN A 283 -5.49 -13.89 -18.59
CA GLN A 283 -4.71 -13.51 -19.77
C GLN A 283 -4.90 -14.54 -20.87
N CYS A 284 -5.30 -14.07 -22.04
CA CYS A 284 -5.56 -14.89 -23.22
C CYS A 284 -4.72 -14.46 -24.43
N GLY A 285 -3.72 -13.59 -24.24
CA GLY A 285 -2.89 -13.10 -25.34
C GLY A 285 -1.94 -11.98 -24.93
N GLY A 286 -1.15 -11.52 -25.89
CA GLY A 286 -0.09 -10.53 -25.71
C GLY A 286 1.24 -10.98 -26.30
N GLN A 287 2.06 -10.05 -26.77
CA GLN A 287 3.39 -10.33 -27.29
C GLN A 287 4.25 -11.01 -26.21
N GLY A 288 4.75 -12.21 -26.52
CA GLY A 288 5.53 -13.04 -25.60
C GLY A 288 4.71 -13.98 -24.71
N TRP A 289 3.37 -13.94 -24.79
CA TRP A 289 2.50 -14.87 -24.06
C TRP A 289 2.50 -16.25 -24.71
N SER A 290 2.81 -17.29 -23.93
CA SER A 290 2.80 -18.69 -24.36
C SER A 290 1.67 -19.52 -23.73
N GLY A 291 0.78 -18.88 -22.98
CA GLY A 291 -0.36 -19.54 -22.33
C GLY A 291 -1.59 -19.63 -23.23
N ALA A 292 -2.76 -19.79 -22.61
CA ALA A 292 -4.02 -19.94 -23.35
C ALA A 292 -4.28 -18.74 -24.28
N THR A 293 -4.74 -19.00 -25.51
CA THR A 293 -5.09 -17.97 -26.50
C THR A 293 -6.58 -17.81 -26.74
N THR A 294 -7.38 -18.62 -26.05
CA THR A 294 -8.85 -18.64 -26.06
C THR A 294 -9.37 -18.45 -24.65
N CYS A 295 -10.67 -18.15 -24.51
CA CYS A 295 -11.32 -17.96 -23.22
C CYS A 295 -12.27 -19.11 -22.92
N ALA A 296 -12.22 -19.63 -21.69
CA ALA A 296 -13.21 -20.58 -21.20
C ALA A 296 -14.60 -19.93 -21.06
N GLN A 297 -14.64 -18.62 -20.82
CA GLN A 297 -15.85 -17.79 -20.79
C GLN A 297 -15.52 -16.40 -21.36
N GLY A 298 -16.43 -15.85 -22.15
CA GLY A 298 -16.24 -14.55 -22.82
C GLY A 298 -15.37 -14.65 -24.07
N THR A 299 -14.79 -13.52 -24.45
CA THR A 299 -13.96 -13.34 -25.64
C THR A 299 -12.61 -12.77 -25.27
N CYS A 300 -11.56 -13.15 -25.99
CA CYS A 300 -10.23 -12.60 -25.73
C CYS A 300 -10.13 -11.18 -26.29
N GLN A 301 -10.15 -10.17 -25.42
CA GLN A 301 -10.09 -8.77 -25.79
C GLN A 301 -8.67 -8.24 -25.63
N GLN A 302 -8.11 -7.66 -26.69
CA GLN A 302 -6.79 -7.04 -26.65
C GLN A 302 -6.86 -5.73 -25.84
N ILE A 303 -6.14 -5.66 -24.73
CA ILE A 303 -6.03 -4.44 -23.92
C ILE A 303 -4.84 -3.60 -24.37
N ASN A 304 -3.72 -4.26 -24.64
CA ASN A 304 -2.54 -3.64 -25.26
C ASN A 304 -1.70 -4.70 -26.00
N GLN A 305 -0.57 -4.29 -26.58
CA GLN A 305 0.29 -5.18 -27.38
C GLN A 305 0.87 -6.36 -26.58
N TYR A 306 1.04 -6.24 -25.27
CA TYR A 306 1.62 -7.26 -24.39
C TYR A 306 0.58 -8.03 -23.57
N TYR A 307 -0.70 -7.62 -23.62
CA TYR A 307 -1.74 -8.18 -22.76
C TYR A 307 -3.12 -8.16 -23.40
N SER A 308 -3.75 -9.32 -23.47
CA SER A 308 -5.16 -9.54 -23.85
C SER A 308 -5.85 -10.35 -22.76
N GLN A 309 -7.12 -10.07 -22.49
CA GLN A 309 -7.85 -10.64 -21.36
C GLN A 309 -9.23 -11.17 -21.77
N CYS A 310 -9.69 -12.24 -21.12
CA CYS A 310 -11.04 -12.75 -21.31
C CYS A 310 -12.10 -11.84 -20.67
N ALA A 311 -13.04 -11.36 -21.47
CA ALA A 311 -14.19 -10.55 -21.04
C ALA A 311 -15.46 -10.91 -21.82
#